data_AF-A0A0K2RDT8-F1
#
_entry.id   AF-A0A0K2RDT8-F1
#
_cell.length_a   1.000
_cell.length_b   1.000
_cell.length_c   1.000
_cell.angle_alpha   90.00
_cell.angle_beta   90.00
_cell.angle_gamma   90.00
#
_symmetry.space_group_name_H-M   'P 1'
#
loop_
_entity.id
_entity.type
_entity.pdbx_description
1 polymer ?
#
loop_
_entity_poly.entity_id
_entity_poly.type
_entity_poly.pdbx_seq_one_letter_code
_entity_poly.pdbx_strand_id
1 'polypeptide(L)'
;MWDADGKEYLDLLGGIAVNALGHAHPFVTSVISSQLATLGHVSNFFTSPTQIALAEKLLAITKAPAGSKVFFANSGTEANEAAFKLARRNSSATRTKIIALEGAFHGRTMGALALTAKEAYRAPFEPLPGGVVHIPFGDIEALRAAVDESTAAVFLEPIQGEAGVRPLSVEYLRAAREATTAAGALLILDEVQTGIGAPASGWPAKTPESCPTP
;
A
#
# COMPACT_ATOMS: atom_id res chain seq x y z
N MET A 1 -1.17 27.51 -5.58
CA MET A 1 -0.03 27.57 -4.64
C MET A 1 0.84 28.76 -4.99
N TRP A 2 1.58 29.32 -4.04
CA TRP A 2 2.50 30.43 -4.27
C TRP A 2 3.92 30.04 -3.86
N ASP A 3 4.92 30.51 -4.60
CA ASP A 3 6.31 30.45 -4.15
C ASP A 3 6.69 31.69 -3.31
N ALA A 4 7.93 31.73 -2.85
CA ALA A 4 8.44 32.82 -2.01
C ALA A 4 8.48 34.18 -2.74
N ASP A 5 8.48 34.19 -4.07
CA ASP A 5 8.47 35.40 -4.90
C ASP A 5 7.03 35.86 -5.25
N GLY A 6 6.02 35.13 -4.75
CA GLY A 6 4.61 35.44 -4.96
C GLY A 6 4.05 34.96 -6.30
N LYS A 7 4.78 34.13 -7.06
CA LYS A 7 4.26 33.55 -8.30
C LYS A 7 3.25 32.46 -7.99
N GLU A 8 2.12 32.50 -8.69
CA GLU A 8 1.04 31.53 -8.55
C GLU A 8 1.23 30.30 -9.47
N TYR A 9 0.91 29.13 -8.92
CA TYR A 9 0.93 27.83 -9.60
C TYR A 9 -0.42 27.12 -9.43
N LEU A 10 -0.99 26.66 -10.54
CA LEU A 10 -2.04 25.65 -10.52
C LEU A 10 -1.40 24.29 -10.21
N ASP A 11 -1.79 23.69 -9.08
CA ASP A 11 -1.23 22.40 -8.65
C ASP A 11 -1.99 21.24 -9.29
N LEU A 12 -1.37 20.62 -10.30
CA LEU A 12 -1.84 19.37 -10.92
C LEU A 12 -1.02 18.15 -10.46
N LEU A 13 -0.06 18.34 -9.54
CA LEU A 13 0.75 17.28 -8.96
C LEU A 13 0.13 16.77 -7.64
N GLY A 14 -0.59 17.64 -6.93
CA GLY A 14 -1.25 17.34 -5.67
C GLY A 14 -0.26 16.98 -4.56
N GLY A 15 0.95 17.54 -4.58
CA GLY A 15 2.01 17.16 -3.62
C GLY A 15 2.37 15.68 -3.68
N ILE A 16 2.49 15.12 -4.89
CA ILE A 16 2.67 13.68 -5.14
C ILE A 16 1.42 12.89 -4.71
N ALA A 17 0.27 13.29 -5.26
CA ALA A 17 -1.05 12.68 -5.01
C ALA A 17 -1.52 12.65 -3.54
N VAL A 18 -0.96 13.50 -2.67
CA VAL A 18 -1.33 13.59 -1.25
C VAL A 18 -2.52 14.53 -1.02
N ASN A 19 -2.53 15.68 -1.69
CA ASN A 19 -3.48 16.76 -1.47
C ASN A 19 -4.83 16.52 -2.18
N ALA A 20 -5.46 15.36 -1.94
CA ALA A 20 -6.69 14.92 -2.58
C ALA A 20 -7.89 15.86 -2.35
N LEU A 21 -7.89 16.61 -1.25
CA LEU A 21 -8.91 17.62 -0.93
C LEU A 21 -8.44 19.06 -1.24
N GLY A 22 -7.31 19.21 -1.92
CA GLY A 22 -6.66 20.49 -2.17
C GLY A 22 -5.88 21.03 -0.97
N HIS A 23 -5.42 22.28 -1.11
CA HIS A 23 -4.61 22.96 -0.11
C HIS A 23 -5.48 23.70 0.91
N ALA A 24 -5.13 23.62 2.20
CA ALA A 24 -5.79 24.35 3.29
C ALA A 24 -7.32 24.21 3.31
N HIS A 25 -7.85 23.00 3.04
CA HIS A 25 -9.28 22.75 3.02
C HIS A 25 -9.94 23.14 4.37
N PRO A 26 -10.88 24.11 4.43
CA PRO A 26 -11.35 24.71 5.67
C PRO A 26 -11.87 23.71 6.71
N PHE A 27 -12.62 22.69 6.25
CA PHE A 27 -13.11 21.62 7.11
C PHE A 27 -11.97 20.79 7.75
N VAL A 28 -10.92 20.46 6.99
CA VAL A 28 -9.78 19.67 7.48
C VAL A 28 -9.01 20.49 8.51
N THR A 29 -8.75 21.76 8.20
CA THR A 29 -8.12 22.68 9.14
C THR A 29 -8.91 22.80 10.44
N SER A 30 -10.24 22.99 10.37
CA SER A 30 -11.07 23.12 11.57
C SER A 30 -11.05 21.87 12.44
N VAL A 31 -11.16 20.66 11.86
CA VAL A 31 -11.21 19.43 12.66
C VAL A 31 -9.85 19.10 13.29
N ILE A 32 -8.74 19.38 12.59
CA ILE A 32 -7.39 19.21 13.14
C ILE A 32 -7.19 20.17 14.33
N SER A 33 -7.54 21.45 14.17
CA SER A 33 -7.40 22.43 15.25
C SER A 33 -8.24 22.06 16.48
N SER A 34 -9.49 21.62 16.29
CA SER A 34 -10.36 21.19 17.38
C SER A 34 -9.85 19.94 18.10
N GLN A 35 -9.36 18.94 17.36
CA GLN A 35 -8.80 17.73 17.97
C GLN A 35 -7.51 18.04 18.73
N LEU A 36 -6.62 18.89 18.17
CA LEU A 36 -5.36 19.26 18.82
C LEU A 36 -5.59 20.04 20.13
N ALA A 37 -6.60 20.92 20.17
CA ALA A 37 -7.00 21.64 21.38
C ALA A 37 -7.58 20.70 22.47
N THR A 38 -8.03 19.50 22.09
CA THR A 38 -8.59 18.50 23.00
C THR A 38 -7.51 17.49 23.45
N LEU A 39 -6.85 16.85 22.50
CA LEU A 39 -5.83 15.84 22.71
C LEU A 39 -4.98 15.68 21.44
N GLY A 40 -3.71 16.10 21.50
CA GLY A 40 -2.79 16.05 20.36
C GLY A 40 -2.13 14.69 20.14
N HIS A 41 -1.72 13.98 21.20
CA HIS A 41 -1.06 12.69 21.09
C HIS A 41 -1.22 11.85 22.37
N VAL A 42 -1.46 10.56 22.18
CA VAL A 42 -1.31 9.52 23.20
C VAL A 42 -0.55 8.35 22.58
N SER A 43 0.26 7.66 23.38
CA SER A 43 0.97 6.48 22.88
C SER A 43 -0.02 5.36 22.52
N ASN A 44 0.47 4.37 21.77
CA ASN A 44 -0.28 3.18 21.37
C ASN A 44 -0.65 2.23 22.54
N PHE A 45 -0.34 2.58 23.80
CA PHE A 45 -0.90 1.90 24.97
C PHE A 45 -2.36 2.27 25.23
N PHE A 46 -2.83 3.36 24.64
CA PHE A 46 -4.20 3.81 24.74
C PHE A 46 -4.84 3.90 23.36
N THR A 47 -6.16 3.84 23.33
CA THR A 47 -6.95 4.11 22.13
C THR A 47 -7.64 5.46 22.27
N SER A 48 -8.06 6.05 21.15
CA SER A 48 -8.90 7.24 21.14
C SER A 48 -10.21 6.97 20.38
N PRO A 49 -11.31 7.65 20.72
CA PRO A 49 -12.56 7.54 19.98
C PRO A 49 -12.37 7.81 18.47
N THR A 50 -11.55 8.80 18.13
CA THR A 50 -11.26 9.19 16.73
C THR A 50 -10.52 8.09 15.97
N GLN A 51 -9.56 7.41 16.62
CA GLN A 51 -8.84 6.28 16.04
C GLN A 51 -9.76 5.08 15.79
N ILE A 52 -10.66 4.77 16.75
CA ILE A 52 -11.65 3.69 16.61
C ILE A 52 -12.61 4.00 15.45
N ALA A 53 -13.18 5.20 15.44
CA ALA A 53 -14.12 5.61 14.41
C ALA A 53 -13.50 5.57 13.00
N LEU A 54 -12.24 5.98 12.86
CA LEU A 54 -11.52 5.88 11.58
C LEU A 54 -11.29 4.42 11.18
N ALA A 55 -10.87 3.55 12.10
CA ALA A 55 -10.67 2.13 11.82
C ALA A 55 -11.98 1.46 11.36
N GLU A 56 -13.08 1.69 12.08
CA GLU A 56 -14.41 1.17 11.73
C GLU A 56 -14.86 1.66 10.36
N LYS A 57 -14.67 2.95 10.08
CA LYS A 57 -15.01 3.53 8.77
C LYS A 57 -14.19 2.91 7.63
N LEU A 58 -12.88 2.70 7.83
CA LEU A 58 -12.02 2.06 6.84
C LEU A 58 -12.46 0.62 6.55
N LEU A 59 -12.78 -0.16 7.59
CA LEU A 59 -13.28 -1.53 7.44
C LEU A 59 -14.63 -1.55 6.71
N ALA A 60 -15.52 -0.60 7.01
CA ALA A 60 -16.82 -0.49 6.36
C ALA A 60 -16.70 -0.13 4.87
N ILE A 61 -15.88 0.88 4.53
CA ILE A 61 -15.70 1.34 3.14
C ILE A 61 -15.03 0.26 2.28
N THR A 62 -14.08 -0.47 2.84
CA THR A 62 -13.41 -1.57 2.13
C THR A 62 -14.22 -2.86 2.11
N LYS A 63 -15.37 -2.91 2.80
CA LYS A 63 -16.18 -4.13 3.01
C LYS A 63 -15.31 -5.28 3.53
N ALA A 64 -14.39 -4.96 4.43
CA ALA A 64 -13.42 -5.91 4.94
C ALA A 64 -14.11 -7.10 5.64
N PRO A 65 -13.61 -8.34 5.48
CA PRO A 65 -14.17 -9.51 6.17
C PRO A 65 -14.23 -9.34 7.69
N ALA A 66 -15.18 -10.01 8.33
CA ALA A 66 -15.29 -10.02 9.79
C ALA A 66 -13.98 -10.47 10.44
N GLY A 67 -13.54 -9.77 11.48
CA GLY A 67 -12.27 -10.02 12.16
C GLY A 67 -11.06 -9.25 11.60
N SER A 68 -11.22 -8.56 10.46
CA SER A 68 -10.19 -7.66 9.91
C SER A 68 -9.80 -6.54 10.89
N LYS A 69 -8.56 -6.07 10.79
CA LYS A 69 -7.95 -5.07 11.68
C LYS A 69 -7.25 -3.99 10.88
N VAL A 70 -7.15 -2.80 11.47
CA VAL A 70 -6.42 -1.66 10.93
C VAL A 70 -5.23 -1.36 11.83
N PHE A 71 -4.06 -1.16 11.21
CA PHE A 71 -2.87 -0.63 11.86
C PHE A 71 -2.61 0.76 11.31
N PHE A 72 -2.39 1.74 12.18
CA PHE A 72 -2.07 3.11 11.79
C PHE A 72 -0.57 3.37 11.89
N ALA A 73 -0.05 4.05 10.88
CA ALA A 73 1.32 4.53 10.79
C ALA A 73 1.31 5.98 10.28
N ASN A 74 2.48 6.59 10.17
CA ASN A 74 2.62 8.00 9.79
C ASN A 74 2.99 8.18 8.31
N SER A 75 3.30 7.10 7.61
CA SER A 75 3.74 7.13 6.22
C SER A 75 3.45 5.82 5.49
N GLY A 76 3.43 5.88 4.14
CA GLY A 76 3.32 4.68 3.30
C GLY A 76 4.47 3.70 3.52
N THR A 77 5.70 4.18 3.70
CA THR A 77 6.86 3.31 3.95
C THR A 77 6.73 2.58 5.28
N GLU A 78 6.22 3.21 6.35
CA GLU A 78 5.96 2.51 7.63
C GLU A 78 4.81 1.49 7.52
N ALA A 79 3.77 1.80 6.75
CA ALA A 79 2.69 0.84 6.47
C ALA A 79 3.24 -0.39 5.72
N ASN A 80 4.11 -0.18 4.74
CA ASN A 80 4.77 -1.26 4.00
C ASN A 80 5.77 -2.04 4.85
N GLU A 81 6.49 -1.41 5.78
CA GLU A 81 7.31 -2.12 6.78
C GLU A 81 6.45 -3.02 7.67
N ALA A 82 5.29 -2.53 8.11
CA ALA A 82 4.34 -3.33 8.88
C ALA A 82 3.82 -4.53 8.06
N ALA A 83 3.44 -4.31 6.80
CA ALA A 83 3.00 -5.35 5.88
C ALA A 83 4.12 -6.38 5.60
N PHE A 84 5.36 -5.92 5.40
CA PHE A 84 6.53 -6.76 5.17
C PHE A 84 6.85 -7.64 6.39
N LYS A 85 6.77 -7.05 7.59
CA LYS A 85 6.92 -7.80 8.85
C LYS A 85 5.78 -8.78 9.08
N LEU A 86 4.54 -8.43 8.72
CA LEU A 86 3.40 -9.34 8.78
C LEU A 86 3.58 -10.53 7.83
N ALA A 87 4.05 -10.28 6.60
CA ALA A 87 4.40 -11.33 5.66
C ALA A 87 5.43 -12.30 6.23
N ARG A 88 6.54 -11.79 6.79
CA ARG A 88 7.57 -12.61 7.43
C ARG A 88 7.09 -13.32 8.70
N ARG A 89 6.22 -12.70 9.49
CA ARG A 89 5.67 -13.31 10.71
C ARG A 89 4.66 -14.41 10.40
N ASN A 90 3.90 -14.27 9.32
CA ASN A 90 2.95 -15.27 8.82
C ASN A 90 3.65 -16.29 7.90
N SER A 91 4.93 -16.54 8.13
CA SER A 91 5.74 -17.41 7.28
C SER A 91 6.42 -18.50 8.11
N SER A 92 7.01 -19.47 7.42
CA SER A 92 7.79 -20.55 8.03
C SER A 92 9.27 -20.38 7.67
N ALA A 93 10.15 -21.19 8.27
CA ALA A 93 11.57 -21.20 7.94
C ALA A 93 11.85 -21.45 6.44
N THR A 94 10.93 -22.13 5.75
CA THR A 94 11.04 -22.46 4.32
C THR A 94 10.31 -21.48 3.41
N ARG A 95 9.41 -20.64 3.95
CA ARG A 95 8.58 -19.72 3.21
C ARG A 95 9.01 -18.28 3.45
N THR A 96 10.06 -17.84 2.76
CA THR A 96 10.70 -16.54 3.02
C THR A 96 10.74 -15.62 1.80
N LYS A 97 10.40 -16.14 0.61
CA LYS A 97 10.45 -15.39 -0.65
C LYS A 97 9.31 -14.36 -0.69
N ILE A 98 9.66 -13.12 -1.00
CA ILE A 98 8.70 -12.02 -1.17
C ILE A 98 8.86 -11.49 -2.58
N ILE A 99 7.78 -11.47 -3.34
CA ILE A 99 7.78 -11.05 -4.74
C ILE A 99 7.31 -9.60 -4.82
N ALA A 100 8.07 -8.78 -5.53
CA ALA A 100 7.68 -7.43 -5.94
C ALA A 100 7.80 -7.32 -7.47
N LEU A 101 7.27 -6.24 -8.07
CA LEU A 101 7.36 -6.05 -9.51
C LEU A 101 8.51 -5.13 -9.88
N GLU A 102 9.09 -5.35 -11.06
CA GLU A 102 9.91 -4.33 -11.72
C GLU A 102 9.14 -3.02 -11.87
N GLY A 103 9.82 -1.89 -11.66
CA GLY A 103 9.19 -0.56 -11.64
C GLY A 103 8.51 -0.18 -10.31
N ALA A 104 8.37 -1.10 -9.35
CA ALA A 104 7.64 -0.83 -8.12
C ALA A 104 8.30 0.24 -7.23
N PHE A 105 7.48 1.01 -6.51
CA PHE A 105 7.90 1.95 -5.48
C PHE A 105 7.08 1.75 -4.20
N HIS A 106 7.70 1.14 -3.19
CA HIS A 106 7.05 0.81 -1.91
C HIS A 106 7.59 1.64 -0.74
N GLY A 107 8.51 2.57 -1.00
CA GLY A 107 9.14 3.41 0.01
C GLY A 107 10.65 3.25 0.07
N ARG A 108 11.26 3.84 1.10
CA ARG A 108 12.73 4.01 1.20
C ARG A 108 13.32 3.65 2.58
N THR A 109 12.51 3.18 3.53
CA THR A 109 13.05 2.49 4.73
C THR A 109 13.59 1.11 4.32
N MET A 110 14.53 0.53 5.06
CA MET A 110 15.30 -0.64 4.59
C MET A 110 14.44 -1.82 4.06
N GLY A 111 13.32 -2.16 4.69
CA GLY A 111 12.42 -3.22 4.22
C GLY A 111 11.60 -2.80 3.01
N ALA A 112 10.99 -1.62 3.06
CA ALA A 112 10.27 -1.04 1.93
C ALA A 112 11.17 -0.81 0.70
N LEU A 113 12.42 -0.43 0.93
CA LEU A 113 13.44 -0.22 -0.09
C LEU A 113 13.84 -1.53 -0.77
N ALA A 114 13.85 -2.65 -0.03
CA ALA A 114 14.05 -3.97 -0.63
C ALA A 114 12.95 -4.29 -1.66
N LEU A 115 11.71 -3.85 -1.41
CA LEU A 115 10.57 -4.01 -2.32
C LEU A 115 10.62 -3.03 -3.51
N THR A 116 11.11 -1.80 -3.30
CA THR A 116 11.27 -0.79 -4.36
C THR A 116 12.27 -1.26 -5.45
N ALA A 117 11.85 -1.30 -6.71
CA ALA A 117 12.62 -1.96 -7.77
C ALA A 117 13.84 -1.18 -8.24
N LYS A 118 13.76 0.15 -8.30
CA LYS A 118 14.76 1.01 -8.94
C LYS A 118 16.14 0.84 -8.29
N GLU A 119 17.08 0.30 -9.04
CA GLU A 119 18.44 -0.02 -8.56
C GLU A 119 19.17 1.17 -7.97
N ALA A 120 19.07 2.35 -8.60
CA ALA A 120 19.69 3.58 -8.10
C ALA A 120 19.25 3.97 -6.68
N TYR A 121 18.08 3.52 -6.22
CA TYR A 121 17.64 3.72 -4.84
C TYR A 121 18.15 2.61 -3.91
N ARG A 122 18.42 1.40 -4.41
CA ARG A 122 18.80 0.22 -3.61
C ARG A 122 20.31 0.05 -3.45
N ALA A 123 21.06 0.11 -4.56
CA ALA A 123 22.47 -0.27 -4.63
C ALA A 123 23.37 0.39 -3.56
N PRO A 124 23.19 1.68 -3.19
CA PRO A 124 24.01 2.30 -2.14
C PRO A 124 23.79 1.75 -0.73
N PHE A 125 22.73 0.98 -0.49
CA PHE A 125 22.31 0.51 0.84
C PHE A 125 22.38 -1.02 0.97
N GLU A 126 22.95 -1.71 0.00
CA GLU A 126 23.09 -3.16 0.05
C GLU A 126 24.12 -3.60 1.13
N PRO A 127 23.90 -4.75 1.80
CA PRO A 127 22.79 -5.70 1.60
C PRO A 127 21.46 -5.23 2.23
N LEU A 128 20.38 -5.32 1.46
CA LEU A 128 19.02 -5.10 1.92
C LEU A 128 18.44 -6.36 2.59
N PRO A 129 17.33 -6.27 3.34
CA PRO A 129 16.62 -7.44 3.86
C PRO A 129 16.36 -8.47 2.75
N GLY A 130 16.96 -9.66 2.89
CA GLY A 130 16.95 -10.69 1.84
C GLY A 130 15.58 -11.35 1.59
N GLY A 131 15.54 -12.20 0.55
CA GLY A 131 14.35 -12.94 0.13
C GLY A 131 13.40 -12.18 -0.79
N VAL A 132 13.71 -10.92 -1.13
CA VAL A 132 12.94 -10.16 -2.11
C VAL A 132 13.41 -10.48 -3.53
N VAL A 133 12.47 -10.80 -4.41
CA VAL A 133 12.70 -11.00 -5.83
C VAL A 133 11.79 -10.08 -6.65
N HIS A 134 12.33 -9.49 -7.70
CA HIS A 134 11.57 -8.67 -8.64
C HIS A 134 11.25 -9.49 -9.89
N ILE A 135 9.98 -9.45 -10.31
CA ILE A 135 9.52 -10.08 -11.55
C ILE A 135 9.04 -9.04 -12.56
N PRO A 136 9.02 -9.34 -13.87
CA PRO A 136 8.52 -8.42 -14.88
C PRO A 136 7.10 -7.94 -14.59
N PHE A 137 6.87 -6.63 -14.75
CA PHE A 137 5.56 -6.04 -14.53
C PHE A 137 4.53 -6.53 -15.56
N GLY A 138 3.37 -6.98 -15.09
CA GLY A 138 2.24 -7.36 -15.95
C GLY A 138 2.38 -8.71 -16.64
N ASP A 139 3.44 -9.48 -16.37
CA ASP A 139 3.65 -10.81 -16.92
C ASP A 139 3.04 -11.90 -16.00
N ILE A 140 1.87 -12.42 -16.42
CA ILE A 140 1.13 -13.44 -15.67
C ILE A 140 1.90 -14.77 -15.62
N GLU A 141 2.64 -15.12 -16.67
CA GLU A 141 3.40 -16.37 -16.71
C GLU A 141 4.60 -16.29 -15.77
N ALA A 142 5.31 -15.16 -15.76
CA ALA A 142 6.38 -14.91 -14.80
C ALA A 142 5.87 -14.93 -13.36
N LEU A 143 4.70 -14.33 -13.10
CA LEU A 143 4.04 -14.38 -11.78
C LEU A 143 3.73 -15.83 -11.35
N ARG A 144 3.11 -16.63 -12.23
CA ARG A 144 2.75 -18.03 -11.95
C ARG A 144 3.98 -18.90 -11.74
N ALA A 145 5.05 -18.66 -12.49
CA ALA A 145 6.31 -19.37 -12.33
C ALA A 145 7.06 -18.97 -11.06
N ALA A 146 6.94 -17.71 -10.63
CA ALA A 146 7.63 -17.20 -9.45
C ALA A 146 6.93 -17.54 -8.13
N VAL A 147 5.60 -17.66 -8.11
CA VAL A 147 4.85 -17.98 -6.89
C VAL A 147 4.83 -19.49 -6.65
N ASP A 148 5.46 -19.92 -5.56
CA ASP A 148 5.61 -21.31 -5.15
C ASP A 148 5.48 -21.47 -3.61
N GLU A 149 5.68 -22.68 -3.09
CA GLU A 149 5.59 -22.99 -1.65
C GLU A 149 6.60 -22.23 -0.76
N SER A 150 7.67 -21.68 -1.35
CA SER A 150 8.64 -20.85 -0.64
C SER A 150 8.19 -19.37 -0.52
N THR A 151 7.08 -19.01 -1.16
CA THR A 151 6.59 -17.62 -1.25
C THR A 151 5.78 -17.22 -0.02
N ALA A 152 6.28 -16.24 0.73
CA ALA A 152 5.58 -15.63 1.86
C ALA A 152 4.54 -14.61 1.42
N ALA A 153 4.87 -13.77 0.45
CA ALA A 153 3.97 -12.74 -0.04
C ALA A 153 4.29 -12.25 -1.46
N VAL A 154 3.27 -11.66 -2.10
CA VAL A 154 3.39 -10.88 -3.33
C VAL A 154 2.92 -9.45 -3.02
N PHE A 155 3.77 -8.46 -3.26
CA PHE A 155 3.49 -7.03 -3.14
C PHE A 155 3.21 -6.42 -4.51
N LEU A 156 2.05 -5.78 -4.66
CA LEU A 156 1.64 -5.14 -5.91
C LEU A 156 1.08 -3.74 -5.64
N GLU A 157 1.48 -2.76 -6.45
CA GLU A 157 0.68 -1.56 -6.67
C GLU A 157 -0.38 -1.89 -7.75
N PRO A 158 -1.69 -1.66 -7.53
CA PRO A 158 -2.68 -1.84 -8.59
C PRO A 158 -2.39 -0.99 -9.84
N ILE A 159 -1.82 0.20 -9.62
CA ILE A 159 -1.28 1.09 -10.64
C ILE A 159 0.08 1.57 -10.13
N GLN A 160 1.16 1.26 -10.85
CA GLN A 160 2.48 1.79 -10.50
C GLN A 160 2.55 3.28 -10.80
N GLY A 161 2.62 4.08 -9.75
CA GLY A 161 2.63 5.53 -9.81
C GLY A 161 3.92 6.10 -10.39
N GLU A 162 5.00 5.91 -9.62
CA GLU A 162 6.34 6.42 -9.89
C GLU A 162 6.96 5.85 -11.18
N ALA A 163 6.43 4.72 -11.67
CA ALA A 163 6.84 4.11 -12.94
C ALA A 163 6.15 4.72 -14.18
N GLY A 164 5.39 5.81 -14.01
CA GLY A 164 4.70 6.49 -15.10
C GLY A 164 3.24 6.04 -15.28
N VAL A 165 2.51 5.84 -14.18
CA VAL A 165 1.06 5.54 -14.17
C VAL A 165 0.73 4.29 -15.00
N ARG A 166 1.28 3.14 -14.59
CA ARG A 166 1.13 1.85 -15.28
C ARG A 166 0.10 0.97 -14.56
N PRO A 167 -1.13 0.82 -15.06
CA PRO A 167 -2.13 -0.04 -14.43
C PRO A 167 -1.84 -1.53 -14.68
N LEU A 168 -2.02 -2.36 -13.65
CA LEU A 168 -2.13 -3.80 -13.83
C LEU A 168 -3.50 -4.15 -14.43
N SER A 169 -3.55 -5.17 -15.27
CA SER A 169 -4.83 -5.68 -15.78
C SER A 169 -5.61 -6.39 -14.66
N VAL A 170 -6.93 -6.47 -14.84
CA VAL A 170 -7.80 -7.21 -13.92
C VAL A 170 -7.43 -8.69 -13.90
N GLU A 171 -7.05 -9.23 -15.06
CA GLU A 171 -6.57 -10.59 -15.24
C GLU A 171 -5.31 -10.86 -14.41
N TYR A 172 -4.38 -9.90 -14.38
CA TYR A 172 -3.17 -10.01 -13.57
C TYR A 172 -3.48 -10.04 -12.07
N LEU A 173 -4.34 -9.13 -11.59
CA LEU A 173 -4.73 -9.09 -10.17
C LEU A 173 -5.47 -10.37 -9.74
N ARG A 174 -6.33 -10.93 -10.61
CA ARG A 174 -6.98 -12.22 -10.38
C ARG A 174 -5.96 -13.37 -10.33
N ALA A 175 -5.05 -13.43 -11.31
CA ALA A 175 -4.00 -14.44 -11.33
C ALA A 175 -3.10 -14.36 -10.08
N ALA A 176 -2.77 -13.16 -9.60
CA ALA A 176 -2.03 -12.98 -8.35
C ALA A 176 -2.80 -13.50 -7.15
N ARG A 177 -4.11 -13.24 -7.07
CA ARG A 177 -4.94 -13.77 -5.99
C ARG A 177 -5.03 -15.28 -6.02
N GLU A 178 -5.23 -15.89 -7.20
CA GLU A 178 -5.26 -17.33 -7.38
C GLU A 178 -3.93 -17.99 -6.97
N ALA A 179 -2.82 -17.49 -7.51
CA ALA A 179 -1.48 -18.03 -7.25
C ALA A 179 -1.11 -17.93 -5.77
N THR A 180 -1.35 -16.78 -5.15
CA THR A 180 -1.07 -16.58 -3.71
C THR A 180 -1.95 -17.47 -2.83
N THR A 181 -3.22 -17.66 -3.17
CA THR A 181 -4.09 -18.60 -2.45
C THR A 181 -3.59 -20.03 -2.57
N ALA A 182 -3.22 -20.48 -3.77
CA ALA A 182 -2.73 -21.84 -4.01
C ALA A 182 -1.42 -22.13 -3.24
N ALA A 183 -0.50 -21.16 -3.19
CA ALA A 183 0.75 -21.27 -2.43
C ALA A 183 0.60 -21.01 -0.92
N GLY A 184 -0.59 -20.59 -0.45
CA GLY A 184 -0.82 -20.12 0.91
C GLY A 184 -0.07 -18.82 1.25
N ALA A 185 0.39 -18.07 0.24
CA ALA A 185 1.08 -16.79 0.38
C ALA A 185 0.10 -15.64 0.60
N LEU A 186 0.60 -14.53 1.17
CA LEU A 186 -0.18 -13.30 1.25
C LEU A 186 -0.16 -12.54 -0.07
N LEU A 187 -1.30 -11.94 -0.43
CA LEU A 187 -1.35 -10.89 -1.44
C LEU A 187 -1.45 -9.55 -0.72
N ILE A 188 -0.50 -8.66 -0.98
CA ILE A 188 -0.43 -7.33 -0.39
C ILE A 188 -0.59 -6.31 -1.51
N LEU A 189 -1.66 -5.52 -1.42
CA LEU A 189 -1.89 -4.40 -2.32
C LEU A 189 -1.40 -3.12 -1.67
N ASP A 190 -0.38 -2.52 -2.27
CA ASP A 190 0.09 -1.18 -1.91
C ASP A 190 -0.79 -0.15 -2.60
N GLU A 191 -1.74 0.39 -1.84
CA GLU A 191 -2.62 1.47 -2.28
C GLU A 191 -2.23 2.83 -1.69
N VAL A 192 -0.95 3.04 -1.34
CA VAL A 192 -0.47 4.32 -0.79
C VAL A 192 -0.78 5.48 -1.73
N GLN A 193 -0.63 5.30 -3.05
CA GLN A 193 -0.95 6.33 -4.04
C GLN A 193 -2.31 6.14 -4.70
N THR A 194 -2.79 4.90 -4.83
CA THR A 194 -4.01 4.57 -5.57
C THR A 194 -5.27 4.55 -4.70
N GLY A 195 -5.12 4.60 -3.38
CA GLY A 195 -6.23 4.59 -2.43
C GLY A 195 -7.01 5.90 -2.39
N ILE A 196 -8.04 5.92 -1.53
CA ILE A 196 -8.86 7.10 -1.13
C ILE A 196 -9.14 8.09 -2.30
N GLY A 197 -9.98 7.69 -3.24
CA GLY A 197 -10.54 8.58 -4.26
C GLY A 197 -9.70 8.80 -5.52
N ALA A 198 -8.48 8.25 -5.61
CA ALA A 198 -7.76 8.14 -6.89
C ALA A 198 -8.47 7.12 -7.81
N PRO A 199 -8.34 7.20 -9.15
CA PRO A 199 -9.16 6.40 -10.10
C PRO A 199 -9.12 4.87 -9.92
N ALA A 200 -8.18 4.30 -9.15
CA ALA A 200 -8.23 2.90 -8.75
C ALA A 200 -9.32 2.57 -7.70
N SER A 201 -9.85 3.58 -6.99
CA SER A 201 -10.96 3.43 -6.04
C SER A 201 -12.28 2.97 -6.70
N GLY A 202 -12.28 2.82 -8.03
CA GLY A 202 -13.38 2.29 -8.83
C GLY A 202 -13.38 0.77 -9.04
N TRP A 203 -12.45 -0.03 -8.48
CA TRP A 203 -12.45 -1.48 -8.73
C TRP A 203 -12.05 -2.39 -7.53
N PRO A 204 -13.01 -3.11 -6.91
CA PRO A 204 -14.42 -2.75 -6.91
C PRO A 204 -15.10 -2.85 -5.54
N ALA A 205 -15.80 -1.77 -5.19
CA ALA A 205 -17.03 -1.82 -4.40
C ALA A 205 -18.22 -2.42 -5.19
N LYS A 206 -17.99 -2.91 -6.43
CA LYS A 206 -18.87 -3.74 -7.26
C LYS A 206 -18.25 -5.14 -7.50
N THR A 207 -18.38 -6.06 -6.55
CA THR A 207 -18.14 -7.47 -6.86
C THR A 207 -19.14 -7.93 -7.93
N PRO A 208 -18.70 -8.60 -9.02
CA PRO A 208 -19.53 -9.61 -9.64
C PRO A 208 -19.71 -10.74 -8.61
N GLU A 209 -20.88 -11.36 -8.64
CA GLU A 209 -21.37 -12.42 -7.74
C GLU A 209 -20.54 -13.72 -7.76
N SER A 210 -19.22 -13.69 -7.88
CA SER A 210 -18.40 -14.87 -8.21
C SER A 210 -17.07 -14.97 -7.47
N CYS A 211 -17.00 -14.57 -6.20
CA CYS A 211 -15.91 -15.02 -5.33
C CYS A 211 -16.51 -15.66 -4.07
N PRO A 212 -16.43 -16.99 -3.91
CA PRO A 212 -16.87 -17.63 -2.68
C PRO A 212 -15.90 -17.28 -1.56
N THR A 213 -16.43 -16.89 -0.41
CA THR A 213 -15.72 -16.82 0.87
C THR A 213 -16.15 -17.99 1.74
N PRO A 214 -15.35 -18.32 2.77
CA PRO A 214 -14.17 -19.19 2.73
C PRO A 214 -14.47 -20.67 2.43
#